data_AF-A0AAP0N7M3-F1
#
_entry.id   AF-A0AAP0N7M3-F1
#
_cell.length_a   1.000
_cell.length_b   1.000
_cell.length_c   1.000
_cell.angle_alpha   90.00
_cell.angle_beta   90.00
_cell.angle_gamma   90.00
#
_symmetry.space_group_name_H-M   'P 1'
#
loop_
_entity.id
_entity.type
_entity.pdbx_description
1 polymer ?
#
loop_
_entity_poly.entity_id
_entity_poly.type
_entity_poly.pdbx_seq_one_letter_code
_entity_poly.pdbx_strand_id
1 'polypeptide(L)'
;MSGQESGTVLQFAPFQSVVDEGFWHRLSSLKLNKLGIDDSPIPITGFYAPCSHSRVSNHLTLLAESLPSEASEQSSIPAIIRGNRNRCPVPGTLYNTNTLESFHGLDRQSLLKAEAKKIWEDIHSGKAEEDSAVLSRFLLISFADLKKWSFHYWFAFPALALDPPATLVDLRPASQWFSLEEAESVSAACNEWRSSSSTADVPFFLVSIDSNSRVTIRHIKYWEACQGDGHKLLFGFYDPCHLPNNPGWPLRNFLALICSRWSVKNGSLFMLSRESWVRRSRVVPCWRSPDFSSTRIKR
;
A
#
# COMPACT_ATOMS: atom_id res chain seq x y z
N MET A 1 40.62 8.85 -6.30
CA MET A 1 39.68 9.94 -5.96
C MET A 1 38.28 9.36 -5.98
N SER A 2 37.80 8.90 -4.83
CA SER A 2 36.49 8.25 -4.66
C SER A 2 35.43 9.34 -4.49
N GLY A 3 34.69 9.65 -5.56
CA GLY A 3 33.50 10.48 -5.45
C GLY A 3 32.44 9.77 -4.61
N GLN A 4 32.14 10.31 -3.44
CA GLN A 4 30.89 9.99 -2.75
C GLN A 4 29.75 10.48 -3.64
N GLU A 5 29.05 9.57 -4.31
CA GLU A 5 27.74 9.87 -4.88
C GLU A 5 26.79 10.17 -3.71
N SER A 6 26.59 11.47 -3.46
CA SER A 6 25.66 11.98 -2.46
C SER A 6 24.22 11.76 -2.93
N GLY A 7 23.67 10.58 -2.66
CA GLY A 7 22.25 10.27 -2.91
C GLY A 7 21.33 11.11 -2.01
N THR A 8 20.26 11.63 -2.58
CA THR A 8 19.25 12.42 -1.84
C THR A 8 18.34 11.47 -1.05
N VAL A 9 17.94 11.86 0.16
CA VAL A 9 16.97 11.08 0.96
C VAL A 9 15.65 10.97 0.21
N LEU A 10 15.13 9.75 0.07
CA LEU A 10 13.87 9.49 -0.62
C LEU A 10 12.70 10.08 0.19
N GLN A 11 12.00 11.03 -0.41
CA GLN A 11 10.78 11.61 0.14
C GLN A 11 9.55 10.90 -0.44
N PHE A 12 8.49 10.79 0.35
CA PHE A 12 7.26 10.09 -0.03
C PHE A 12 6.08 11.05 0.06
N ALA A 13 5.21 11.02 -0.93
CA ALA A 13 3.98 11.81 -0.91
C ALA A 13 3.01 11.25 0.14
N PRO A 14 2.42 12.09 1.01
CA PRO A 14 1.40 11.66 1.97
C PRO A 14 0.21 10.99 1.28
N PHE A 15 -0.31 9.91 1.87
CA PHE A 15 -1.52 9.27 1.37
C PHE A 15 -2.75 10.05 1.84
N GLN A 16 -3.70 10.26 0.94
CA GLN A 16 -4.93 10.98 1.24
C GLN A 16 -6.10 10.00 1.38
N SER A 17 -7.03 10.31 2.29
CA SER A 17 -8.23 9.52 2.56
C SER A 17 -9.49 10.23 2.07
N VAL A 18 -10.48 9.47 1.62
CA VAL A 18 -11.83 9.95 1.32
C VAL A 18 -12.84 8.99 1.97
N VAL A 19 -13.90 9.51 2.55
CA VAL A 19 -14.97 8.69 3.12
C VAL A 19 -16.26 9.02 2.39
N ASP A 20 -16.85 8.01 1.77
CA ASP A 20 -18.14 8.13 1.10
C ASP A 20 -19.26 8.30 2.13
N GLU A 21 -20.32 9.02 1.77
CA GLU A 21 -21.46 9.25 2.65
C GLU A 21 -22.09 7.92 3.12
N GLY A 22 -22.15 6.92 2.23
CA GLY A 22 -22.72 5.60 2.52
C GLY A 22 -21.99 4.87 3.64
N PHE A 23 -20.70 5.15 3.87
CA PHE A 23 -19.96 4.60 5.01
C PHE A 23 -20.54 5.09 6.34
N TRP A 24 -20.84 6.39 6.47
CA TRP A 24 -21.37 6.98 7.70
C TRP A 24 -22.80 6.54 7.99
N HIS A 25 -23.64 6.43 6.95
CA HIS A 25 -24.98 5.86 7.08
C HIS A 25 -24.90 4.44 7.63
N ARG A 26 -24.05 3.60 7.04
CA ARG A 26 -23.90 2.21 7.46
C ARG A 26 -23.29 2.07 8.86
N LEU A 27 -22.30 2.90 9.20
CA LEU A 27 -21.71 2.94 10.55
C LEU A 27 -22.76 3.32 11.60
N SER A 28 -23.62 4.28 11.28
CA SER A 28 -24.70 4.74 12.17
C SER A 28 -25.72 3.63 12.41
N SER A 29 -26.16 2.94 11.34
CA SER A 29 -27.03 1.77 11.47
C SER A 29 -26.41 0.66 12.29
N LEU A 30 -25.13 0.33 12.02
CA LEU A 30 -24.40 -0.71 12.76
C LEU A 30 -24.28 -0.36 14.25
N LYS A 31 -24.01 0.92 14.56
CA LYS A 31 -23.90 1.41 15.93
C LYS A 31 -25.22 1.32 16.69
N LEU A 32 -26.33 1.72 16.06
CA LEU A 32 -27.66 1.70 16.70
C LEU A 32 -28.22 0.28 16.84
N ASN A 33 -28.04 -0.57 15.83
CA ASN A 33 -28.71 -1.87 15.76
C ASN A 33 -27.93 -3.00 16.42
N LYS A 34 -26.58 -2.96 16.38
CA LYS A 34 -25.73 -4.06 16.86
C LYS A 34 -24.79 -3.68 18.00
N LEU A 35 -24.01 -2.61 17.84
CA LEU A 35 -22.92 -2.31 18.77
C LEU A 35 -23.42 -1.68 20.07
N GLY A 36 -24.43 -0.80 19.99
CA GLY A 36 -24.94 -0.07 21.14
C GLY A 36 -23.86 0.77 21.80
N ILE A 37 -23.42 0.32 22.99
CA ILE A 37 -22.36 0.97 23.78
C ILE A 37 -20.96 0.39 23.54
N ASP A 38 -20.85 -0.69 22.74
CA ASP A 38 -19.58 -1.31 22.43
C ASP A 38 -18.69 -0.36 21.60
N ASP A 39 -17.52 -0.04 22.14
CA ASP A 39 -16.48 0.77 21.51
C ASP A 39 -15.26 -0.07 21.09
N SER A 40 -15.42 -1.40 21.05
CA SER A 40 -14.42 -2.32 20.54
C SER A 40 -14.00 -2.01 19.10
N PRO A 41 -12.74 -2.26 18.73
CA PRO A 41 -12.24 -2.01 17.38
C PRO A 41 -12.93 -2.89 16.34
N ILE A 42 -13.35 -2.29 15.24
CA ILE A 42 -14.07 -2.95 14.15
C ILE A 42 -13.10 -3.13 12.96
N PRO A 43 -12.91 -4.35 12.45
CA PRO A 43 -12.15 -4.55 11.22
C PRO A 43 -12.94 -3.96 10.02
N ILE A 44 -12.26 -3.15 9.22
CA ILE A 44 -12.83 -2.51 8.02
C ILE A 44 -11.93 -2.70 6.82
N THR A 45 -12.49 -2.59 5.62
CA THR A 45 -11.75 -2.71 4.35
C THR A 45 -11.79 -1.41 3.58
N GLY A 46 -10.64 -0.77 3.40
CA GLY A 46 -10.49 0.39 2.54
C GLY A 46 -10.19 0.00 1.11
N PHE A 47 -10.42 0.91 0.17
CA PHE A 47 -10.15 0.67 -1.24
C PHE A 47 -9.29 1.78 -1.83
N TYR A 48 -8.25 1.42 -2.57
CA TYR A 48 -7.51 2.40 -3.38
C TYR A 48 -7.19 1.84 -4.75
N ALA A 49 -6.70 2.68 -5.64
CA ALA A 49 -6.20 2.26 -6.93
C ALA A 49 -4.97 3.10 -7.32
N PRO A 50 -4.18 2.65 -8.30
CA PRO A 50 -3.10 3.47 -8.82
C PRO A 50 -3.63 4.77 -9.45
N CYS A 51 -2.75 5.76 -9.51
CA CYS A 51 -3.03 7.09 -10.01
C CYS A 51 -3.56 7.02 -11.45
N SER A 52 -4.77 7.53 -11.66
CA SER A 52 -5.44 7.58 -12.95
C SER A 52 -5.47 8.97 -13.57
N HIS A 53 -4.92 9.99 -12.91
CA HIS A 53 -4.88 11.34 -13.46
C HIS A 53 -3.60 12.11 -13.17
N SER A 54 -3.07 12.82 -14.16
CA SER A 54 -1.79 13.55 -14.08
C SER A 54 -1.75 14.68 -13.06
N ARG A 55 -2.94 15.17 -12.68
CA ARG A 55 -3.11 16.32 -11.77
C ARG A 55 -3.73 15.95 -10.44
N VAL A 56 -4.21 14.71 -10.28
CA VAL A 56 -4.99 14.29 -9.10
C VAL A 56 -4.53 12.92 -8.66
N SER A 57 -4.00 12.85 -7.44
CA SER A 57 -3.65 11.58 -6.79
C SER A 57 -4.92 10.79 -6.50
N ASN A 58 -4.77 9.47 -6.46
CA ASN A 58 -5.81 8.62 -5.92
C ASN A 58 -5.78 8.60 -4.39
N HIS A 59 -6.89 8.18 -3.79
CA HIS A 59 -7.13 8.22 -2.35
C HIS A 59 -7.42 6.82 -1.84
N LEU A 60 -7.25 6.61 -0.53
CA LEU A 60 -7.87 5.49 0.16
C LEU A 60 -9.32 5.86 0.48
N THR A 61 -10.25 5.17 -0.16
CA THR A 61 -11.69 5.43 -0.05
C THR A 61 -12.36 4.39 0.84
N LEU A 62 -13.18 4.86 1.78
CA LEU A 62 -14.12 4.01 2.52
C LEU A 62 -15.53 4.13 1.91
N LEU A 63 -16.19 2.98 1.76
CA LEU A 63 -17.53 2.83 1.17
C LEU A 63 -18.46 2.13 2.17
N ALA A 64 -19.76 2.04 1.87
CA ALA A 64 -20.68 1.25 2.67
C ALA A 64 -20.24 -0.23 2.82
N GLU A 65 -19.61 -0.78 1.78
CA GLU A 65 -19.03 -2.14 1.73
C GLU A 65 -17.77 -2.31 2.59
N SER A 66 -17.20 -1.21 3.11
CA SER A 66 -16.01 -1.25 3.96
C SER A 66 -16.28 -1.80 5.35
N LEU A 67 -17.54 -1.80 5.80
CA LEU A 67 -17.96 -2.33 7.08
C LEU A 67 -18.35 -3.81 6.95
N PRO A 68 -18.19 -4.62 8.01
CA PRO A 68 -18.59 -6.01 7.99
C PRO A 68 -20.10 -6.14 7.71
N SER A 69 -20.46 -7.09 6.84
CA SER A 69 -21.87 -7.36 6.53
C SER A 69 -22.59 -7.92 7.74
N GLU A 70 -23.78 -7.42 8.03
CA GLU A 70 -24.59 -7.82 9.17
C GLU A 70 -25.02 -9.30 9.12
N ALA A 71 -25.00 -9.92 7.93
CA ALA A 71 -25.39 -11.31 7.70
C ALA A 71 -24.28 -12.35 7.97
N SER A 72 -23.08 -11.92 8.35
CA SER A 72 -21.90 -12.81 8.47
C SER A 72 -21.85 -13.64 9.76
N GLU A 73 -22.82 -13.52 10.67
CA GLU A 73 -22.87 -14.31 11.91
C GLU A 73 -23.20 -15.81 11.68
N GLN A 74 -23.70 -16.20 10.50
CA GLN A 74 -23.95 -17.62 10.16
C GLN A 74 -22.86 -18.29 9.31
N SER A 75 -21.80 -17.59 8.89
CA SER A 75 -20.75 -18.16 8.07
C SER A 75 -19.39 -18.02 8.75
N SER A 76 -18.80 -19.14 9.19
CA SER A 76 -17.48 -19.24 9.82
C SER A 76 -16.29 -18.90 8.89
N ILE A 77 -16.57 -18.35 7.71
CA ILE A 77 -15.58 -17.92 6.72
C ILE A 77 -15.78 -16.42 6.53
N PRO A 78 -14.81 -15.56 6.87
CA PRO A 78 -14.91 -14.14 6.57
C PRO A 78 -15.09 -13.97 5.06
N ALA A 79 -16.17 -13.29 4.66
CA ALA A 79 -16.42 -12.99 3.26
C ALA A 79 -15.20 -12.25 2.69
N ILE A 80 -14.47 -12.88 1.77
CA ILE A 80 -13.34 -12.26 1.09
C ILE A 80 -13.92 -11.12 0.25
N ILE A 81 -13.77 -9.88 0.72
CA ILE A 81 -14.09 -8.68 -0.06
C ILE A 81 -13.10 -8.66 -1.22
N ARG A 82 -13.51 -9.22 -2.35
CA ARG A 82 -12.71 -9.19 -3.58
C ARG A 82 -12.73 -7.79 -4.13
N GLY A 83 -11.54 -7.29 -4.47
CA GLY A 83 -11.42 -6.02 -5.14
C GLY A 83 -11.96 -6.05 -6.56
N ASN A 84 -11.90 -4.89 -7.20
CA ASN A 84 -11.98 -4.80 -8.63
C ASN A 84 -10.80 -3.99 -9.16
N ARG A 85 -10.67 -3.86 -10.49
CA ARG A 85 -9.58 -3.11 -11.15
C ARG A 85 -9.39 -1.68 -10.62
N ASN A 86 -10.41 -1.08 -10.01
CA ASN A 86 -10.39 0.28 -9.46
C ASN A 86 -10.46 0.32 -7.92
N ARG A 87 -10.54 -0.83 -7.26
CA ARG A 87 -10.75 -0.98 -5.82
C ARG A 87 -9.90 -2.14 -5.33
N CYS A 88 -8.64 -1.86 -5.01
CA CYS A 88 -7.77 -2.81 -4.33
C CYS A 88 -8.12 -2.78 -2.83
N PRO A 89 -8.55 -3.90 -2.24
CA PRO A 89 -8.96 -3.96 -0.84
C PRO A 89 -7.72 -3.85 0.04
N VAL A 90 -7.85 -3.11 1.13
CA VAL A 90 -6.80 -2.90 2.10
C VAL A 90 -7.40 -3.10 3.48
N PRO A 91 -6.79 -3.94 4.34
CA PRO A 91 -7.29 -4.13 5.69
C PRO A 91 -7.05 -2.87 6.53
N GLY A 92 -8.01 -2.53 7.38
CA GLY A 92 -7.88 -1.46 8.35
C GLY A 92 -8.69 -1.73 9.62
N THR A 93 -8.49 -0.88 10.61
CA THR A 93 -9.16 -0.97 11.91
C THR A 93 -9.86 0.35 12.21
N LEU A 94 -11.14 0.29 12.59
CA LEU A 94 -11.96 1.41 13.03
C LEU A 94 -12.10 1.41 14.54
N TYR A 95 -11.69 2.50 15.19
CA TYR A 95 -11.96 2.76 16.60
C TYR A 95 -12.98 3.89 16.69
N ASN A 96 -14.22 3.53 17.01
CA ASN A 96 -15.31 4.51 17.11
C ASN A 96 -15.67 4.74 18.56
N THR A 97 -15.44 5.94 19.07
CA THR A 97 -15.75 6.28 20.46
C THR A 97 -17.22 6.68 20.63
N ASN A 98 -17.70 6.59 21.87
CA ASN A 98 -19.06 6.98 22.24
C ASN A 98 -19.19 8.46 22.62
N THR A 99 -18.10 9.08 23.05
CA THR A 99 -18.09 10.49 23.46
C THR A 99 -17.00 11.29 22.75
N LEU A 100 -17.17 12.60 22.69
CA LEU A 100 -16.18 13.48 22.08
C LEU A 100 -14.93 13.59 22.97
N GLU A 101 -15.10 13.53 24.29
CA GLU A 101 -14.01 13.57 25.25
C GLU A 101 -13.11 12.35 25.11
N SER A 102 -13.69 11.16 24.92
CA SER A 102 -12.92 9.94 24.67
C SER A 102 -12.19 10.01 23.33
N PHE A 103 -12.78 10.59 22.28
CA PHE A 103 -12.10 10.81 21.00
C PHE A 103 -10.85 11.70 21.12
N HIS A 104 -10.93 12.78 21.90
CA HIS A 104 -9.79 13.64 22.16
C HIS A 104 -8.77 13.01 23.12
N GLY A 105 -9.23 12.19 24.07
CA GLY A 105 -8.40 11.48 25.04
C GLY A 105 -7.71 10.21 24.52
N LEU A 106 -8.04 9.74 23.31
CA LEU A 106 -7.38 8.59 22.70
C LEU A 106 -5.89 8.84 22.50
N ASP A 107 -5.07 7.87 22.94
CA ASP A 107 -3.64 7.87 22.66
C ASP A 107 -3.38 7.45 21.21
N ARG A 108 -3.42 8.44 20.32
CA ARG A 108 -3.20 8.28 18.88
C ARG A 108 -1.84 7.66 18.58
N GLN A 109 -0.83 7.90 19.42
CA GLN A 109 0.53 7.43 19.17
C GLN A 109 0.66 5.95 19.49
N SER A 110 0.09 5.47 20.60
CA SER A 110 0.10 4.03 20.90
C SER A 110 -0.74 3.23 19.91
N LEU A 111 -1.90 3.74 19.49
CA LEU A 111 -2.71 3.09 18.44
C LEU A 111 -1.96 2.99 17.11
N LEU A 112 -1.29 4.07 16.69
CA LEU A 112 -0.48 4.07 15.47
C LEU A 112 0.65 3.02 15.55
N LYS A 113 1.34 2.96 16.70
CA LYS A 113 2.41 1.97 16.93
C LYS A 113 1.88 0.54 16.98
N ALA A 114 0.69 0.32 17.56
CA ALA A 114 0.06 -0.99 17.61
C ALA A 114 -0.26 -1.51 16.19
N GLU A 115 -0.83 -0.67 15.33
CA GLU A 115 -1.08 -1.03 13.93
C GLU A 115 0.22 -1.19 13.12
N ALA A 116 1.23 -0.34 13.34
CA ALA A 116 2.55 -0.50 12.72
C ALA A 116 3.22 -1.82 13.11
N LYS A 117 3.07 -2.25 14.38
CA LYS A 117 3.59 -3.52 14.87
C LYS A 117 2.92 -4.72 14.17
N LYS A 118 1.62 -4.65 13.89
CA LYS A 118 0.93 -5.69 13.09
C LYS A 118 1.54 -5.83 11.70
N ILE A 119 1.81 -4.71 11.02
CA ILE A 119 2.50 -4.72 9.71
C ILE A 119 3.88 -5.39 9.83
N TRP A 120 4.62 -5.06 10.89
CA TRP A 120 5.94 -5.66 11.14
C TRP A 120 5.86 -7.18 11.38
N GLU A 121 4.91 -7.64 12.19
CA GLU A 121 4.66 -9.07 12.45
C GLU A 121 4.20 -9.80 11.18
N ASP A 122 3.35 -9.19 10.36
CA ASP A 122 2.91 -9.72 9.05
C ASP A 122 4.09 -9.86 8.06
N ILE A 123 5.06 -8.92 8.10
CA ILE A 123 6.31 -9.03 7.32
C ILE A 123 7.19 -10.18 7.82
N HIS A 124 7.35 -10.36 9.13
CA HIS A 124 8.23 -11.39 9.71
C HIS A 124 7.67 -12.81 9.54
N SER A 125 6.36 -12.95 9.64
CA SER A 125 5.67 -14.24 9.50
C SER A 125 5.58 -14.73 8.05
N GLY A 126 5.90 -13.88 7.06
CA GLY A 126 5.74 -14.20 5.64
C GLY A 126 4.32 -13.97 5.10
N LYS A 127 3.36 -13.60 5.95
CA LYS A 127 1.98 -13.31 5.53
C LYS A 127 1.91 -12.16 4.53
N ALA A 128 2.78 -11.17 4.66
CA ALA A 128 2.88 -10.07 3.71
C ALA A 128 3.38 -10.50 2.32
N GLU A 129 4.01 -11.67 2.17
CA GLU A 129 4.40 -12.24 0.86
C GLU A 129 3.24 -12.97 0.19
N GLU A 130 2.36 -13.58 1.00
CA GLU A 130 1.13 -14.22 0.54
C GLU A 130 0.08 -13.18 0.14
N ASP A 131 -0.19 -12.24 1.03
CA ASP A 131 -1.11 -11.12 0.83
C ASP A 131 -0.40 -9.79 1.03
N SER A 132 0.04 -9.21 -0.08
CA SER A 132 0.75 -7.93 -0.08
C SER A 132 -0.12 -6.72 0.31
N ALA A 133 -1.46 -6.84 0.30
CA ALA A 133 -2.33 -5.72 0.63
C ALA A 133 -2.20 -5.27 2.10
N VAL A 134 -1.75 -6.18 2.98
CA VAL A 134 -1.50 -5.90 4.41
C VAL A 134 -0.45 -4.81 4.63
N LEU A 135 0.43 -4.56 3.67
CA LEU A 135 1.44 -3.50 3.73
C LEU A 135 0.82 -2.11 3.74
N SER A 136 -0.35 -1.94 3.13
CA SER A 136 -1.05 -0.64 3.06
C SER A 136 -2.04 -0.44 4.21
N ARG A 137 -1.97 -1.26 5.27
CA ARG A 137 -2.90 -1.23 6.41
C ARG A 137 -3.08 0.18 6.96
N PHE A 138 -4.32 0.53 7.30
CA PHE A 138 -4.67 1.84 7.82
C PHE A 138 -5.46 1.76 9.13
N LEU A 139 -5.49 2.89 9.84
CA LEU A 139 -6.22 3.09 11.08
C LEU A 139 -7.21 4.24 10.88
N LEU A 140 -8.44 4.06 11.34
CA LEU A 140 -9.43 5.11 11.42
C LEU A 140 -9.88 5.25 12.87
N ILE A 141 -9.71 6.44 13.45
CA ILE A 141 -10.38 6.81 14.71
C ILE A 141 -11.55 7.72 14.37
N SER A 142 -12.71 7.49 14.99
CA SER A 142 -13.89 8.31 14.75
C SER A 142 -14.72 8.53 16.01
N PHE A 143 -15.54 9.56 15.96
CA PHE A 143 -16.64 9.83 16.87
C PHE A 143 -17.87 10.22 16.04
N ALA A 144 -18.91 9.40 16.13
CA ALA A 144 -20.18 9.62 15.46
C ALA A 144 -21.21 10.24 16.42
N ASP A 145 -21.51 11.53 16.26
CA ASP A 145 -22.61 12.20 16.95
C ASP A 145 -23.91 11.95 16.17
N LEU A 146 -24.60 10.87 16.52
CA LEU A 146 -25.86 10.47 15.89
C LEU A 146 -27.02 11.42 16.22
N LYS A 147 -26.88 12.32 17.21
CA LYS A 147 -27.91 13.30 17.54
C LYS A 147 -27.87 14.49 16.58
N LYS A 148 -26.66 14.97 16.27
CA LYS A 148 -26.44 16.09 15.34
C LYS A 148 -26.14 15.65 13.91
N TRP A 149 -26.01 14.34 13.69
CA TRP A 149 -25.55 13.75 12.43
C TRP A 149 -24.20 14.32 11.98
N SER A 150 -23.26 14.44 12.92
CA SER A 150 -21.91 14.96 12.67
C SER A 150 -20.85 13.91 13.00
N PHE A 151 -19.85 13.78 12.14
CA PHE A 151 -18.84 12.73 12.23
C PHE A 151 -17.45 13.35 12.29
N HIS A 152 -16.77 13.14 13.41
CA HIS A 152 -15.38 13.54 13.60
C HIS A 152 -14.50 12.32 13.35
N TYR A 153 -13.46 12.46 12.53
CA TYR A 153 -12.62 11.32 12.19
C TYR A 153 -11.18 11.73 11.87
N TRP A 154 -10.28 10.76 11.99
CA TRP A 154 -8.87 10.92 11.64
C TRP A 154 -8.31 9.61 11.12
N PHE A 155 -7.75 9.65 9.90
CA PHE A 155 -6.99 8.57 9.29
C PHE A 155 -5.52 8.57 9.70
N ALA A 156 -4.99 7.38 9.95
CA ALA A 156 -3.57 7.15 10.05
C ALA A 156 -3.15 6.05 9.06
N PHE A 157 -2.02 6.27 8.40
CA PHE A 157 -1.40 5.30 7.50
C PHE A 157 -0.05 4.89 8.10
N PRO A 158 -0.02 3.92 9.04
CA PRO A 158 1.21 3.47 9.66
C PRO A 158 2.25 3.09 8.61
N ALA A 159 3.42 3.71 8.70
CA ALA A 159 4.54 3.43 7.81
C ALA A 159 5.82 3.22 8.60
N LEU A 160 6.51 2.13 8.29
CA LEU A 160 7.78 1.77 8.92
C LEU A 160 8.88 2.70 8.40
N ALA A 161 9.64 3.28 9.32
CA ALA A 161 10.80 4.09 8.99
C ALA A 161 12.04 3.20 8.91
N LEU A 162 12.73 3.25 7.77
CA LEU A 162 14.05 2.65 7.62
C LEU A 162 15.09 3.53 8.32
N ASP A 163 15.96 2.91 9.10
CA ASP A 163 17.12 3.56 9.72
C ASP A 163 18.39 2.85 9.24
N PRO A 164 19.34 3.54 8.58
CA PRO A 164 19.20 4.87 8.00
C PRO A 164 18.17 4.91 6.85
N PRO A 165 17.68 6.11 6.51
CA PRO A 165 16.63 6.28 5.51
C PRO A 165 17.10 5.85 4.11
N ALA A 166 16.15 5.34 3.31
CA ALA A 166 16.42 4.97 1.91
C ALA A 166 16.90 6.19 1.11
N THR A 167 17.99 6.02 0.38
CA THR A 167 18.55 7.04 -0.52
C THR A 167 18.09 6.77 -1.95
N LEU A 168 17.57 7.81 -2.59
CA LEU A 168 17.25 7.79 -4.01
C LEU A 168 18.54 7.98 -4.80
N VAL A 169 18.90 7.00 -5.64
CA VAL A 169 20.03 7.12 -6.56
C VAL A 169 19.61 7.85 -7.83
N ASP A 170 18.47 7.46 -8.40
CA ASP A 170 17.94 8.07 -9.62
C ASP A 170 16.44 7.81 -9.72
N LEU A 171 15.69 8.74 -10.33
CA LEU A 171 14.25 8.65 -10.56
C LEU A 171 13.98 9.09 -11.99
N ARG A 172 13.61 8.13 -12.85
CA ARG A 172 13.28 8.44 -14.25
C ARG A 172 11.87 8.00 -14.60
N PRO A 173 11.20 8.71 -15.53
CA PRO A 173 10.05 8.16 -16.23
C PRO A 173 10.41 6.80 -16.83
N ALA A 174 9.53 5.81 -16.69
CA ALA A 174 9.73 4.47 -17.18
C ALA A 174 9.99 4.46 -18.69
N SER A 175 9.42 5.39 -19.45
CA SER A 175 9.67 5.55 -20.89
C SER A 175 11.07 5.98 -21.25
N GLN A 176 11.83 6.53 -20.30
CA GLN A 176 13.23 6.87 -20.49
C GLN A 176 14.16 5.75 -20.02
N TRP A 177 13.63 4.78 -19.26
CA TRP A 177 14.40 3.66 -18.73
C TRP A 177 14.27 2.39 -19.58
N PHE A 178 13.06 2.12 -20.07
CA PHE A 178 12.79 0.99 -20.95
C PHE A 178 13.11 1.31 -22.41
N SER A 179 13.58 0.30 -23.15
CA SER A 179 13.57 0.34 -24.62
C SER A 179 12.13 0.37 -25.15
N LEU A 180 11.93 0.67 -26.44
CA LEU A 180 10.59 0.67 -27.04
C LEU A 180 9.91 -0.71 -26.94
N GLU A 181 10.67 -1.78 -27.21
CA GLU A 181 10.18 -3.15 -27.13
C GLU A 181 9.86 -3.57 -25.69
N GLU A 182 10.75 -3.24 -24.74
CA GLU A 182 10.51 -3.47 -23.32
C GLU A 182 9.27 -2.70 -22.86
N ALA A 183 9.11 -1.45 -23.32
CA ALA A 183 7.98 -0.61 -22.95
C ALA A 183 6.64 -1.20 -23.40
N GLU A 184 6.57 -1.68 -24.63
CA GLU A 184 5.38 -2.36 -25.16
C GLU A 184 5.10 -3.64 -24.37
N SER A 185 6.13 -4.45 -24.11
CA SER A 185 5.99 -5.69 -23.33
C SER A 185 5.54 -5.43 -21.89
N VAL A 186 6.11 -4.44 -21.20
CA VAL A 186 5.69 -4.02 -19.85
C VAL A 186 4.23 -3.60 -19.87
N SER A 187 3.83 -2.81 -20.87
CA SER A 187 2.45 -2.33 -20.98
C SER A 187 1.46 -3.47 -21.20
N ALA A 188 1.80 -4.46 -22.02
CA ALA A 188 0.99 -5.65 -22.26
C ALA A 188 0.85 -6.49 -20.99
N ALA A 189 1.96 -6.78 -20.30
CA ALA A 189 1.95 -7.56 -19.06
C ALA A 189 1.16 -6.84 -17.94
N CYS A 190 1.29 -5.52 -17.81
CA CYS A 190 0.51 -4.73 -16.85
C CYS A 190 -0.99 -4.75 -17.15
N ASN A 191 -1.37 -4.73 -18.43
CA ASN A 191 -2.77 -4.84 -18.83
C ASN A 191 -3.34 -6.22 -18.49
N GLU A 192 -2.60 -7.28 -18.76
CA GLU A 192 -2.99 -8.66 -18.44
C GLU A 192 -3.16 -8.85 -16.93
N TRP A 193 -2.18 -8.38 -16.14
CA TRP A 193 -2.22 -8.41 -14.68
C TRP A 193 -3.45 -7.69 -14.11
N ARG A 194 -3.85 -6.57 -14.72
CA ARG A 194 -5.01 -5.79 -14.28
C ARG A 194 -6.35 -6.26 -14.82
N SER A 195 -6.36 -7.07 -15.87
CA SER A 195 -7.58 -7.60 -16.48
C SER A 195 -7.99 -8.93 -15.84
N SER A 196 -7.02 -9.65 -15.28
CA SER A 196 -7.25 -10.90 -14.56
C SER A 196 -7.88 -10.67 -13.19
N SER A 197 -9.00 -11.34 -12.91
CA SER A 197 -9.75 -11.16 -11.66
C SER A 197 -9.02 -11.64 -10.41
N SER A 198 -8.00 -12.48 -10.55
CA SER A 198 -7.16 -13.00 -9.47
C SER A 198 -5.98 -12.09 -9.10
N THR A 199 -5.65 -11.11 -9.95
CA THR A 199 -4.45 -10.27 -9.79
C THR A 199 -4.74 -8.78 -9.89
N ALA A 200 -5.93 -8.40 -10.39
CA ALA A 200 -6.32 -7.00 -10.58
C ALA A 200 -6.27 -6.18 -9.28
N ASP A 201 -6.56 -6.83 -8.16
CA ASP A 201 -6.61 -6.23 -6.83
C ASP A 201 -5.29 -6.39 -6.04
N VAL A 202 -4.28 -7.05 -6.62
CA VAL A 202 -2.96 -7.26 -6.01
C VAL A 202 -2.07 -6.05 -6.30
N PRO A 203 -1.78 -5.21 -5.28
CA PRO A 203 -1.13 -3.92 -5.52
C PRO A 203 0.39 -4.00 -5.59
N PHE A 204 1.02 -5.07 -5.11
CA PHE A 204 2.48 -5.26 -5.15
C PHE A 204 2.84 -6.53 -5.92
N PHE A 205 3.83 -6.43 -6.81
CA PHE A 205 4.20 -7.49 -7.74
C PHE A 205 5.67 -7.38 -8.15
N LEU A 206 6.18 -8.42 -8.80
CA LEU A 206 7.52 -8.45 -9.38
C LEU A 206 7.42 -8.34 -10.89
N VAL A 207 8.34 -7.59 -11.50
CA VAL A 207 8.47 -7.46 -12.95
C VAL A 207 9.83 -8.00 -13.35
N SER A 208 9.85 -9.14 -14.03
CA SER A 208 11.06 -9.76 -14.59
C SER A 208 11.13 -9.53 -16.09
N ILE A 209 12.30 -9.11 -16.57
CA ILE A 209 12.55 -8.80 -17.99
C ILE A 209 13.69 -9.67 -18.46
N ASP A 210 13.40 -10.51 -19.45
CA ASP A 210 14.38 -11.41 -20.02
C ASP A 210 15.36 -10.70 -20.97
N SER A 211 16.37 -11.43 -21.43
CA SER A 211 17.35 -10.93 -22.41
C SER A 211 16.73 -10.63 -23.78
N ASN A 212 15.51 -11.10 -24.05
CA ASN A 212 14.75 -10.90 -25.28
C ASN A 212 13.71 -9.77 -25.14
N SER A 213 13.86 -8.90 -24.13
CA SER A 213 12.92 -7.80 -23.83
C SER A 213 11.49 -8.23 -23.47
N ARG A 214 11.25 -9.52 -23.18
CA ARG A 214 9.94 -10.02 -22.74
C ARG A 214 9.77 -9.82 -21.25
N VAL A 215 8.64 -9.23 -20.89
CA VAL A 215 8.29 -8.89 -19.53
C VAL A 215 7.29 -9.88 -18.98
N THR A 216 7.54 -10.35 -17.77
CA THR A 216 6.63 -11.21 -17.01
C THR A 216 6.35 -10.59 -15.65
N ILE A 217 5.08 -10.53 -15.27
CA ILE A 217 4.66 -10.06 -13.94
C ILE A 217 4.29 -11.26 -13.08
N ARG A 218 4.81 -11.30 -11.86
CA ARG A 218 4.58 -12.40 -10.91
C ARG A 218 4.26 -11.86 -9.53
N HIS A 219 3.61 -12.68 -8.70
CA HIS A 219 3.43 -12.39 -7.28
C HIS A 219 4.79 -12.30 -6.56
N ILE A 220 4.84 -11.48 -5.52
CA ILE A 220 6.05 -11.27 -4.70
C ILE A 220 6.56 -12.54 -4.00
N LYS A 221 5.67 -13.51 -3.71
CA LYS A 221 6.05 -14.81 -3.16
C LYS A 221 7.01 -15.63 -4.04
N TYR A 222 7.06 -15.35 -5.34
CA TYR A 222 7.95 -16.05 -6.29
C TYR A 222 9.31 -15.34 -6.43
N TRP A 223 9.68 -14.49 -5.48
CA TRP A 223 10.95 -13.76 -5.46
C TRP A 223 12.16 -14.66 -5.71
N GLU A 224 12.30 -15.75 -4.96
CA GLU A 224 13.46 -16.66 -5.05
C GLU A 224 13.56 -17.31 -6.44
N ALA A 225 12.42 -17.66 -7.04
CA ALA A 225 12.36 -18.25 -8.38
C ALA A 225 12.71 -17.25 -9.50
N CYS A 226 12.74 -15.94 -9.21
CA CYS A 226 13.05 -14.89 -10.18
C CYS A 226 14.52 -14.43 -10.13
N GLN A 227 15.33 -14.93 -9.19
CA GLN A 227 16.75 -14.52 -9.05
C GLN A 227 17.71 -15.19 -10.06
N GLY A 228 17.27 -16.21 -10.81
CA GLY A 228 18.18 -17.16 -11.47
C GLY A 228 18.80 -16.79 -12.82
N ASP A 229 18.20 -15.90 -13.62
CA ASP A 229 18.39 -15.99 -15.08
C ASP A 229 19.05 -14.77 -15.76
N GLY A 230 19.80 -13.94 -15.04
CA GLY A 230 20.42 -12.72 -15.63
C GLY A 230 19.38 -11.71 -16.16
N HIS A 231 18.13 -11.86 -15.74
CA HIS A 231 16.99 -11.03 -16.06
C HIS A 231 17.00 -9.74 -15.23
N LYS A 232 16.55 -8.62 -15.80
CA LYS A 232 16.33 -7.40 -15.01
C LYS A 232 15.10 -7.62 -14.14
N LEU A 233 15.23 -7.44 -12.83
CA LEU A 233 14.15 -7.62 -11.87
C LEU A 233 13.77 -6.28 -11.24
N LEU A 234 12.48 -5.93 -11.29
CA LEU A 234 11.95 -4.72 -10.68
C LEU A 234 10.84 -5.04 -9.69
N PHE A 235 10.77 -4.26 -8.62
CA PHE A 235 9.70 -4.32 -7.63
C PHE A 235 8.56 -3.37 -8.01
N GLY A 236 7.47 -3.94 -8.51
CA GLY A 236 6.28 -3.22 -8.94
C GLY A 236 5.30 -2.93 -7.81
N PHE A 237 4.75 -1.72 -7.78
CA PHE A 237 3.56 -1.45 -6.96
C PHE A 237 2.60 -0.44 -7.59
N TYR A 238 1.34 -0.45 -7.16
CA TYR A 238 0.33 0.53 -7.53
C TYR A 238 0.58 1.85 -6.78
N ASP A 239 1.07 2.85 -7.50
CA ASP A 239 1.34 4.17 -6.94
C ASP A 239 0.07 5.05 -7.01
N PRO A 240 -0.55 5.44 -5.88
CA PRO A 240 -1.67 6.38 -5.88
C PRO A 240 -1.24 7.82 -6.16
N CYS A 241 0.06 8.16 -6.06
CA CYS A 241 0.54 9.52 -6.20
C CYS A 241 0.65 9.96 -7.67
N HIS A 242 0.26 11.22 -7.94
CA HIS A 242 0.44 11.84 -9.27
C HIS A 242 1.75 12.62 -9.43
N LEU A 243 2.45 12.94 -8.33
CA LEU A 243 3.62 13.83 -8.36
C LEU A 243 4.79 13.18 -9.08
N PRO A 244 5.45 13.82 -10.06
CA PRO A 244 6.47 13.18 -10.90
C PRO A 244 7.79 12.88 -10.19
N ASN A 245 8.08 13.57 -9.08
CA ASN A 245 9.37 13.47 -8.39
C ASN A 245 9.30 12.73 -7.05
N ASN A 246 8.10 12.36 -6.59
CA ASN A 246 7.90 11.68 -5.31
C ASN A 246 7.08 10.40 -5.51
N PRO A 247 7.52 9.24 -4.99
CA PRO A 247 6.69 8.05 -4.90
C PRO A 247 5.56 8.22 -3.89
N GLY A 248 4.49 7.46 -4.07
CA GLY A 248 3.41 7.36 -3.09
C GLY A 248 3.80 6.67 -1.78
N TRP A 249 2.99 6.93 -0.76
CA TRP A 249 3.12 6.39 0.59
C TRP A 249 3.27 4.86 0.69
N PRO A 250 2.54 4.03 -0.09
CA PRO A 250 2.62 2.57 0.03
C PRO A 250 4.04 2.00 -0.16
N LEU A 251 4.90 2.75 -0.85
CA LEU A 251 6.28 2.35 -1.06
C LEU A 251 7.02 2.13 0.26
N ARG A 252 6.77 2.93 1.31
CA ARG A 252 7.50 2.84 2.59
C ARG A 252 7.48 1.44 3.22
N ASN A 253 6.30 0.83 3.30
CA ASN A 253 6.14 -0.48 3.90
C ASN A 253 6.64 -1.60 2.97
N PHE A 254 6.52 -1.40 1.66
CA PHE A 254 7.13 -2.30 0.69
C PHE A 254 8.65 -2.29 0.78
N LEU A 255 9.25 -1.11 1.01
CA LEU A 255 10.67 -0.96 1.26
C LEU A 255 11.13 -1.76 2.48
N ALA A 256 10.35 -1.65 3.57
CA ALA A 256 10.61 -2.40 4.79
C ALA A 256 10.55 -3.92 4.57
N LEU A 257 9.58 -4.41 3.80
CA LEU A 257 9.48 -5.83 3.45
C LEU A 257 10.73 -6.31 2.68
N ILE A 258 11.11 -5.60 1.62
CA ILE A 258 12.24 -6.00 0.77
C ILE A 258 13.55 -6.01 1.58
N CYS A 259 13.78 -4.98 2.39
CA CYS A 259 14.98 -4.88 3.22
C CYS A 259 15.00 -5.97 4.30
N SER A 260 13.86 -6.24 4.95
CA SER A 260 13.77 -7.18 6.06
C SER A 260 13.82 -8.64 5.64
N ARG A 261 13.19 -9.01 4.52
CA ARG A 261 13.04 -10.42 4.10
C ARG A 261 14.12 -10.85 3.12
N TRP A 262 14.43 -10.01 2.14
CA TRP A 262 15.32 -10.39 1.05
C TRP A 262 16.73 -9.83 1.19
N SER A 263 17.00 -9.03 2.23
CA SER A 263 18.30 -8.41 2.49
C SER A 263 18.90 -7.71 1.27
N VAL A 264 18.03 -7.19 0.39
CA VAL A 264 18.42 -6.57 -0.88
C VAL A 264 19.05 -5.23 -0.58
N LYS A 265 20.38 -5.15 -0.72
CA LYS A 265 21.13 -3.91 -0.50
C LYS A 265 21.00 -2.91 -1.64
N ASN A 266 20.82 -3.40 -2.87
CA ASN A 266 20.60 -2.60 -4.08
C ASN A 266 19.56 -3.28 -4.96
N GLY A 267 18.61 -2.53 -5.49
CA GLY A 267 17.55 -3.03 -6.37
C GLY A 267 16.85 -1.94 -7.16
N SER A 268 16.06 -2.34 -8.15
CA SER A 268 15.29 -1.41 -8.98
C SER A 268 13.82 -1.43 -8.58
N LEU A 269 13.23 -0.28 -8.29
CA LEU A 269 11.78 -0.15 -8.00
C LEU A 269 11.05 0.31 -9.25
N PHE A 270 9.87 -0.22 -9.49
CA PHE A 270 8.97 0.17 -10.56
C PHE A 270 7.64 0.68 -9.97
N MET A 271 7.39 1.97 -10.13
CA MET A 271 6.13 2.62 -9.77
C MET A 271 5.17 2.55 -10.94
N LEU A 272 4.07 1.81 -10.79
CA LEU A 272 3.05 1.71 -11.82
C LEU A 272 2.00 2.84 -11.66
N SER A 273 1.81 3.63 -12.72
CA SER A 273 0.71 4.62 -12.82
C SER A 273 -0.16 4.37 -14.05
N ARG A 274 -1.46 4.70 -13.98
CA ARG A 274 -2.50 4.16 -14.86
C ARG A 274 -2.68 4.93 -16.19
N GLU A 275 -2.19 6.16 -16.31
CA GLU A 275 -2.46 6.97 -17.53
C GLU A 275 -1.56 6.63 -18.73
N SER A 276 -0.47 5.90 -18.52
CA SER A 276 0.35 5.32 -19.58
C SER A 276 1.39 4.43 -18.93
N TRP A 277 1.24 3.12 -19.12
CA TRP A 277 1.98 2.05 -18.43
C TRP A 277 3.49 2.25 -18.40
N VAL A 278 4.03 3.01 -19.36
CA VAL A 278 5.45 3.34 -19.46
C VAL A 278 5.74 4.84 -19.52
N ARG A 279 4.90 5.68 -20.12
CA ARG A 279 5.20 7.14 -20.19
C ARG A 279 5.13 7.87 -18.85
N ARG A 280 4.44 7.32 -17.84
CA ARG A 280 4.28 7.95 -16.51
C ARG A 280 4.59 7.05 -15.33
N SER A 281 4.69 5.74 -15.54
CA SER A 281 5.35 4.87 -14.56
C SER A 281 6.77 5.38 -14.33
N ARG A 282 7.36 5.07 -13.19
CA ARG A 282 8.71 5.53 -12.85
C ARG A 282 9.55 4.35 -12.46
N VAL A 283 10.82 4.37 -12.87
CA VAL A 283 11.79 3.41 -12.40
C VAL A 283 12.73 4.16 -11.47
N VAL A 284 12.92 3.62 -10.26
CA VAL A 284 14.10 3.93 -9.44
C VAL A 284 15.10 2.84 -9.79
N PRO A 285 16.12 3.12 -10.62
CA PRO A 285 17.06 2.11 -11.11
C PRO A 285 17.95 1.55 -10.01
N CYS A 286 18.09 2.29 -8.91
CA CYS A 286 18.85 1.87 -7.75
C CYS A 286 18.34 2.62 -6.52
N TRP A 287 18.11 1.87 -5.46
CA TRP A 287 18.02 2.35 -4.09
C TRP A 287 19.09 1.64 -3.28
N ARG A 288 19.73 2.34 -2.34
CA ARG A 288 20.64 1.69 -1.38
C ARG A 288 19.88 1.42 -0.09
N SER A 289 19.82 0.15 0.30
CA SER A 289 19.61 -0.22 1.68
C SER A 289 20.95 -0.09 2.41
N PRO A 290 20.97 0.38 3.66
CA PRO A 290 22.20 0.48 4.44
C PRO A 290 22.85 -0.84 4.80
N ASP A 291 24.16 -0.80 5.10
CA ASP A 291 24.92 -1.97 5.52
C ASP A 291 24.40 -2.54 6.85
N PHE A 292 23.71 -3.67 6.75
CA PHE A 292 23.20 -4.46 7.87
C PHE A 292 24.36 -5.14 8.62
N SER A 293 24.92 -4.45 9.60
CA SER A 293 25.65 -5.08 10.72
C SER A 293 25.12 -4.66 12.10
N SER A 294 24.21 -3.69 12.19
CA SER A 294 23.71 -3.18 13.48
C SER A 294 22.39 -2.39 13.39
N THR A 295 21.42 -2.82 12.57
CA THR A 295 20.24 -1.98 12.31
C THR A 295 19.10 -2.24 13.30
N ARG A 296 18.86 -1.28 14.22
CA ARG A 296 17.61 -1.18 14.97
C ARG A 296 16.55 -0.52 14.09
N ILE A 297 15.53 -1.26 13.71
CA ILE A 297 14.31 -0.68 13.16
C ILE A 297 13.58 -0.01 14.34
N LYS A 298 13.49 1.32 14.30
CA LYS A 298 12.77 2.09 15.32
C LYS A 298 11.28 1.76 15.20
N ARG A 299 10.80 1.01 16.20
CA ARG A 299 9.39 0.70 16.46
C ARG A 299 8.60 1.96 16.83
#